data_AF-A0A5B7JIK4-F1
#
_entry.id   AF-A0A5B7JIK4-F1
#
_cell.length_a   1.000
_cell.length_b   1.000
_cell.length_c   1.000
_cell.angle_alpha   90.00
_cell.angle_beta   90.00
_cell.angle_gamma   90.00
#
_symmetry.space_group_name_H-M   'P 1'
#
loop_
_entity.id
_entity.type
_entity.pdbx_description
1 polymer ?
#
loop_
_entity_poly.entity_id
_entity_poly.type
_entity_poly.pdbx_seq_one_letter_code
_entity_poly.pdbx_strand_id
1 'polypeptide(L)' 'MYKIVNGIEKIDKEDLVLSTEDGKTRGHEKIRMRQCVKDIGKYSFPHRTMEKWNALDNEVVTEHNVHKFKEKLD' A
#
# COMPACT_ATOMS: atom_id res chain seq x y z
N MET A 1 8.42 -7.25 6.73
CA MET A 1 9.34 -8.39 6.61
C MET A 1 8.59 -9.72 6.52
N TYR A 2 7.80 -10.11 7.52
CA TYR A 2 7.02 -11.38 7.53
C TYR A 2 6.27 -11.67 6.21
N LYS A 3 5.52 -10.69 5.70
CA LYS A 3 4.72 -10.87 4.47
C LYS A 3 5.57 -11.09 3.21
N ILE A 4 6.73 -10.43 3.09
CA ILE A 4 7.61 -10.56 1.93
C ILE A 4 8.46 -11.83 2.02
N VAL A 5 8.96 -12.15 3.22
CA VAL A 5 9.67 -13.41 3.49
C VAL A 5 8.79 -14.63 3.21
N ASN A 6 7.49 -14.52 3.50
CA ASN A 6 6.51 -15.57 3.23
C ASN A 6 5.88 -15.47 1.81
N GLY A 7 6.37 -14.58 0.94
CA GLY A 7 5.90 -14.46 -0.44
C GLY A 7 4.45 -13.97 -0.61
N ILE A 8 3.86 -13.37 0.43
CA ILE A 8 2.50 -12.82 0.41
C ILE A 8 2.47 -11.52 -0.41
N GLU A 9 3.56 -10.76 -0.42
CA GLU A 9 3.75 -9.56 -1.25
C GLU A 9 4.84 -9.85 -2.30
N LYS A 10 4.53 -9.60 -3.59
CA LYS A 10 5.48 -9.75 -4.71
C LYS A 10 6.42 -8.55 -4.75
N ILE A 11 7.41 -8.55 -3.88
CA ILE A 11 8.53 -7.62 -3.91
C ILE A 11 9.79 -8.46 -4.14
N ASP A 12 10.58 -8.13 -5.17
CA ASP A 12 11.84 -8.82 -5.46
C ASP A 12 12.78 -8.68 -4.26
N LYS A 13 13.38 -9.80 -3.85
CA LYS A 13 14.24 -9.86 -2.65
C LYS A 13 15.43 -8.92 -2.79
N GLU A 14 15.90 -8.76 -4.02
CA GLU A 14 16.99 -7.89 -4.42
C GLU A 14 16.66 -6.41 -4.21
N ASP A 15 15.39 -6.01 -4.31
CA ASP A 15 14.94 -4.62 -4.12
C ASP A 15 14.84 -4.23 -2.61
N LEU A 16 14.83 -5.24 -1.73
CA LEU A 16 14.93 -5.06 -0.27
C LEU A 16 16.37 -5.02 0.23
N VAL A 17 17.28 -5.79 -0.37
CA VAL A 17 18.68 -5.95 0.07
C VAL A 17 19.55 -4.86 -0.56
N LEU A 18 19.20 -3.59 -0.34
CA LEU A 18 20.17 -2.51 -0.47
C LEU A 18 20.89 -2.37 0.87
N SER A 19 21.87 -3.25 1.10
CA SER A 19 22.87 -3.09 2.15
C SER A 19 23.73 -1.88 1.79
N THR A 20 23.46 -0.73 2.40
CA THR A 20 24.41 0.39 2.36
C THR A 20 25.59 0.03 3.27
N GLU A 21 26.78 -0.05 2.69
CA GLU A 21 28.05 -0.35 3.39
C GLU A 21 28.33 0.66 4.54
N ASP A 22 27.74 1.87 4.47
CA ASP A 22 28.03 3.00 5.37
C ASP A 22 26.95 3.27 6.45
N GLY A 23 26.34 2.22 6.99
CA GLY A 23 25.19 2.35 7.91
C GLY A 23 25.31 1.65 9.26
N LYS A 24 26.52 1.41 9.80
CA LYS A 24 26.69 0.74 11.11
C LYS A 24 26.15 1.60 12.26
N THR A 25 24.94 1.26 12.73
CA THR A 25 24.50 1.60 14.09
C THR A 25 24.56 0.35 14.95
N ARG A 26 25.29 0.45 16.07
CA ARG A 26 25.45 -0.52 17.17
C ARG A 26 24.69 -1.86 17.01
N GLY A 27 25.25 -2.77 16.21
CA GLY A 27 24.87 -4.19 16.20
C GLY A 27 23.72 -4.61 15.26
N HIS A 28 23.11 -3.70 14.48
CA HIS A 28 22.03 -4.07 13.54
C HIS A 28 22.24 -3.48 12.14
N GLU A 29 22.11 -4.32 11.12
CA GLU A 29 22.12 -3.91 9.71
C GLU A 29 20.84 -3.13 9.37
N LYS A 30 21.00 -1.94 8.78
CA LYS A 30 19.88 -1.15 8.27
C LYS A 30 19.49 -1.65 6.88
N ILE A 31 18.38 -2.36 6.79
CA ILE A 31 17.71 -2.65 5.51
C ILE A 31 17.07 -1.34 5.04
N ARG A 32 17.66 -0.69 4.03
CA ARG A 32 17.05 0.48 3.41
C ARG A 32 16.06 0.00 2.35
N MET A 33 14.79 -0.08 2.72
CA MET A 33 13.73 -0.25 1.72
C MET A 33 13.78 0.94 0.76
N ARG A 34 14.14 0.66 -0.50
CA ARG A 34 13.91 1.59 -1.62
C ARG A 34 12.44 1.97 -1.56
N GLN A 35 12.14 3.27 -1.60
CA GLN A 35 10.81 3.87 -1.41
C GLN A 35 9.69 2.85 -1.61
N CYS A 36 9.13 2.34 -0.50
CA CYS A 36 8.07 1.33 -0.52
C CYS A 36 7.09 1.70 -1.63
N VAL A 37 6.96 0.80 -2.61
CA VAL A 37 6.32 1.00 -3.92
C VAL A 37 5.17 1.99 -3.80
N LYS A 38 5.41 3.27 -4.13
CA LYS A 38 4.48 4.39 -3.85
C LYS A 38 3.10 4.09 -4.42
N ASP A 39 3.07 3.38 -5.53
CA ASP A 39 1.86 3.00 -6.24
C ASP A 39 1.05 1.94 -5.47
N ILE A 40 1.69 0.98 -4.79
CA ILE A 40 0.94 0.01 -3.96
C ILE A 40 0.19 0.73 -2.86
N GLY A 41 0.86 1.63 -2.12
CA GLY A 41 0.20 2.44 -1.10
C GLY A 41 -0.90 3.33 -1.68
N LYS A 42 -0.62 4.00 -2.80
CA LYS A 42 -1.53 4.94 -3.48
C LYS A 42 -2.81 4.29 -4.01
N TYR A 43 -2.71 3.07 -4.53
CA TYR A 43 -3.83 2.34 -5.13
C TYR A 43 -4.39 1.24 -4.20
N SER A 44 -3.95 1.19 -2.95
CA SER A 44 -4.48 0.26 -1.95
C SER A 44 -5.47 0.94 -1.02
N PHE A 45 -6.50 0.19 -0.64
CA PHE A 45 -7.41 0.55 0.44
C PHE A 45 -7.20 -0.40 1.62
N PRO A 46 -7.34 0.08 2.87
CA PRO A 46 -7.45 -0.80 4.02
C PRO A 46 -8.55 -1.85 3.82
N HIS A 47 -8.32 -3.07 4.28
CA HIS A 47 -9.32 -4.14 4.14
C HIS A 47 -10.67 -3.75 4.77
N ARG A 48 -10.65 -3.07 5.93
CA ARG A 48 -11.85 -2.54 6.61
C ARG A 48 -12.70 -1.58 5.78
N THR A 49 -12.12 -0.92 4.77
CA THR A 49 -12.85 0.01 3.90
C THR A 49 -13.40 -0.68 2.65
N MET A 50 -12.92 -1.88 2.30
CA MET A 50 -13.44 -2.62 1.14
C MET A 50 -14.88 -3.06 1.33
N GLU A 51 -15.28 -3.54 2.51
CA GLU A 51 -16.66 -3.99 2.75
C GLU A 51 -17.67 -2.85 2.56
N LYS A 52 -17.36 -1.67 3.12
CA LYS A 52 -18.19 -0.48 2.95
C LYS A 52 -18.23 -0.02 1.50
N TRP A 53 -17.10 -0.09 0.79
CA TRP A 53 -17.02 0.28 -0.63
C TRP A 53 -17.83 -0.66 -1.52
N ASN A 54 -17.74 -1.97 -1.29
CA ASN A 54 -18.46 -2.98 -2.08
C ASN A 54 -19.96 -2.99 -1.82
N ALA A 55 -20.42 -2.38 -0.71
CA ALA A 55 -21.82 -2.18 -0.41
C ALA A 55 -22.41 -0.92 -1.07
N LEU A 56 -21.59 -0.08 -1.72
CA LEU A 56 -22.07 1.08 -2.46
C LEU A 56 -22.69 0.68 -3.79
N ASP A 57 -23.72 1.41 -4.20
CA ASP A 57 -24.31 1.24 -5.52
C ASP A 57 -23.35 1.70 -6.63
N ASN A 58 -23.38 0.99 -7.75
CA ASN A 58 -22.57 1.31 -8.93
C ASN A 58 -22.83 2.73 -9.45
N GLU A 59 -24.06 3.23 -9.32
CA GLU A 59 -24.39 4.61 -9.69
C GLU A 59 -23.62 5.63 -8.87
N VAL A 60 -23.43 5.37 -7.57
CA VAL A 60 -22.64 6.24 -6.68
C VAL A 60 -21.17 6.16 -7.08
N VAL A 61 -20.63 4.95 -7.27
CA VAL A 61 -19.21 4.73 -7.59
C VAL A 61 -18.81 5.30 -8.96
N THR A 62 -19.73 5.33 -9.93
CA THR A 62 -19.46 5.81 -11.29
C THR A 62 -19.62 7.32 -11.47
N GLU A 63 -19.98 8.07 -10.41
CA GLU A 63 -20.12 9.53 -10.47
C GLU A 63 -18.82 10.21 -10.89
N HIS A 64 -18.92 11.10 -11.88
CA HIS A 64 -17.77 11.82 -12.42
C HIS A 64 -17.26 12.96 -11.52
N ASN A 65 -18.02 13.33 -10.48
CA ASN A 65 -17.69 14.46 -9.61
C ASN A 65 -17.76 14.05 -8.14
N VAL A 66 -16.71 14.40 -7.38
CA VAL A 66 -16.61 14.16 -5.93
C VAL A 66 -17.77 14.78 -5.15
N HIS A 67 -18.26 15.95 -5.58
CA HIS A 67 -19.38 16.60 -4.92
C HIS A 67 -20.68 15.79 -5.05
N LYS A 68 -20.97 15.32 -6.27
CA LYS A 68 -22.14 14.46 -6.55
C LYS A 68 -22.02 13.09 -5.89
N PHE A 69 -20.82 12.53 -5.89
CA PHE A 69 -20.52 11.31 -5.13
C PHE A 69 -20.89 11.47 -3.66
N LYS A 70 -20.47 12.59 -3.04
CA LYS A 70 -20.77 12.87 -1.64
C LYS A 70 -22.27 13.04 -1.39
N GLU A 71 -22.98 13.79 -2.23
CA GLU A 71 -24.43 13.99 -2.12
C GLU A 71 -25.23 12.68 -2.20
N LYS A 72 -24.74 11.69 -2.96
CA LYS A 72 -25.38 10.37 -3.06
C LYS A 72 -24.94 9.38 -1.98
N LEU A 73 -23.87 9.70 -1.25
CA LEU A 73 -23.32 8.85 -0.19
C LEU A 73 -23.89 9.20 1.19
N ASP A 74 -24.23 10.48 1.40
CA ASP A 74 -24.92 11.02 2.59
C ASP A 74 -26.44 10.71 2.54
#